data_AF-A0A357M5F1-F1
#
_entry.id   AF-A0A357M5F1-F1
#
_cell.length_a   1.000
_cell.length_b   1.000
_cell.length_c   1.000
_cell.angle_alpha   90.00
_cell.angle_beta   90.00
_cell.angle_gamma   90.00
#
_symmetry.space_group_name_H-M   'P 1'
#
loop_
_entity.id
_entity.type
_entity.pdbx_description
1 polymer ?
#
loop_
_entity_poly.entity_id
_entity_poly.type
_entity_poly.pdbx_seq_one_letter_code
_entity_poly.pdbx_strand_id
1 'polypeptide(L)'
;MRIIISPAKKMRMDTDFLDCRQMPQFISESQTLLALLQKLNYEEAKSLWKCNDAIATLNVERIRDMDVTRNLTPAIFSYEGIQYQYMAPGVLQMEELEYLQQHLRILSGFYGIVRPFDGVVPYRLEMQAKLSGPGFKSIYEFWNRKLADQL
;
A
#
# COMPACT_ATOMS: atom_id res chain seq x y z
N MET A 1 17.26 -2.31 -15.40
CA MET A 1 16.01 -3.12 -15.43
C MET A 1 15.15 -2.78 -14.21
N ARG A 2 13.83 -2.68 -14.40
CA ARG A 2 12.84 -2.49 -13.33
C ARG A 2 11.84 -3.65 -13.34
N ILE A 3 11.53 -4.18 -12.16
CA ILE A 3 10.51 -5.21 -11.95
C ILE A 3 9.35 -4.52 -11.25
N ILE A 4 8.15 -4.61 -11.82
CA ILE A 4 6.95 -4.00 -11.24
C ILE A 4 5.98 -5.12 -10.89
N ILE A 5 5.53 -5.13 -9.64
CA ILE A 5 4.61 -6.13 -9.11
C ILE A 5 3.40 -5.48 -8.45
N SER A 6 2.32 -6.26 -8.35
CA SER A 6 1.13 -5.84 -7.62
C SER A 6 1.29 -5.99 -6.10
N PRO A 7 0.63 -5.16 -5.29
CA PRO A 7 0.47 -5.37 -3.85
C PRO A 7 -0.44 -6.57 -3.59
N ALA A 8 -0.48 -7.02 -2.33
CA ALA A 8 -1.45 -8.00 -1.87
C ALA A 8 -2.57 -7.32 -1.05
N LYS A 9 -3.77 -7.92 -1.05
CA LYS A 9 -4.92 -7.42 -0.27
C LYS A 9 -4.77 -7.68 1.24
N LYS A 10 -4.13 -8.81 1.59
CA LYS A 10 -3.82 -9.13 2.97
C LYS A 10 -2.48 -8.50 3.30
N MET A 11 -2.45 -7.83 4.45
CA MET A 11 -1.26 -7.17 4.95
C MET A 11 -1.13 -7.46 6.43
N ARG A 12 0.11 -7.52 6.91
CA ARG A 12 0.46 -7.59 8.33
C ARG A 12 1.22 -6.36 8.77
N MET A 13 1.10 -6.08 10.06
CA MET A 13 1.94 -5.15 10.78
C MET A 13 2.95 -5.99 11.56
N ASP A 14 4.22 -5.63 11.42
CA ASP A 14 5.36 -6.21 12.10
C ASP A 14 6.36 -5.08 12.32
N THR A 15 6.44 -4.59 13.56
CA THR A 15 7.30 -3.47 13.95
C THR A 15 8.64 -3.92 14.52
N ASP A 16 8.83 -5.22 14.70
CA ASP A 16 9.93 -5.77 15.48
C ASP A 16 10.95 -6.53 14.62
N PHE A 17 10.59 -6.83 13.36
CA PHE A 17 11.42 -7.65 12.47
C PHE A 17 12.57 -6.89 11.79
N LEU A 18 12.24 -5.83 11.04
CA LEU A 18 13.21 -5.05 10.26
C LEU A 18 12.80 -3.59 10.16
N ASP A 19 13.78 -2.70 10.28
CA ASP A 19 13.57 -1.27 10.14
C ASP A 19 13.21 -0.88 8.71
N CYS A 20 12.30 0.10 8.61
CA CYS A 20 12.01 0.77 7.35
C CYS A 20 13.19 1.69 6.99
N ARG A 21 13.59 1.71 5.72
CA ARG A 21 14.72 2.56 5.30
C ARG A 21 14.31 4.00 5.05
N GLN A 22 13.05 4.22 4.70
CA GLN A 22 12.49 5.54 4.37
C GLN A 22 10.96 5.47 4.23
N MET A 23 10.34 6.63 4.09
CA MET A 23 8.92 6.75 3.77
C MET A 23 8.65 6.55 2.27
N PRO A 24 7.43 6.12 1.90
CA PRO A 24 6.98 6.14 0.52
C PRO A 24 7.09 7.55 -0.07
N GLN A 25 7.49 7.64 -1.33
CA GLN A 25 7.72 8.92 -2.01
C GLN A 25 6.47 9.81 -2.06
N PHE A 26 5.30 9.20 -2.22
CA PHE A 26 4.01 9.89 -2.38
C PHE A 26 3.19 9.92 -1.08
N ILE A 27 3.86 10.13 0.06
CA ILE A 27 3.20 10.08 1.38
C ILE A 27 2.09 11.16 1.51
N SER A 28 2.29 12.34 0.92
CA SER A 28 1.30 13.42 0.93
C SER A 28 0.05 13.06 0.12
N GLU A 29 0.21 12.38 -1.01
CA GLU A 29 -0.90 11.81 -1.77
C GLU A 29 -1.63 10.72 -0.99
N SER A 30 -0.91 9.83 -0.29
CA SER A 30 -1.52 8.81 0.57
C SER A 30 -2.33 9.43 1.71
N GLN A 31 -1.86 10.51 2.32
CA GLN A 31 -2.62 11.27 3.32
C GLN A 31 -3.91 11.86 2.72
N THR A 32 -3.86 12.35 1.47
CA THR A 32 -5.05 12.83 0.75
C THR A 32 -6.06 11.71 0.53
N LEU A 33 -5.60 10.53 0.09
CA LEU A 33 -6.47 9.36 -0.09
C LEU A 33 -7.03 8.86 1.25
N LEU A 34 -6.23 8.87 2.32
CA LEU A 34 -6.69 8.50 3.66
C LEU A 34 -7.81 9.42 4.14
N ALA A 35 -7.65 10.73 3.99
CA ALA A 35 -8.67 11.71 4.36
C ALA A 35 -9.99 11.53 3.59
N LEU A 36 -9.94 11.02 2.35
CA LEU A 36 -11.14 10.66 1.59
C LEU A 36 -11.76 9.36 2.10
N LEU A 37 -10.95 8.34 2.38
CA LEU A 37 -11.42 7.07 2.93
C LEU A 37 -12.09 7.25 4.30
N GLN A 38 -11.54 8.12 5.16
CA GLN A 38 -12.08 8.42 6.49
C GLN A 38 -13.44 9.13 6.45
N LYS A 39 -13.83 9.72 5.31
CA LYS A 39 -15.14 10.36 5.13
C LYS A 39 -16.24 9.40 4.69
N LEU A 40 -15.88 8.20 4.25
CA LEU A 40 -16.85 7.21 3.80
C LEU A 40 -17.62 6.66 5.01
N ASN A 41 -18.92 6.50 4.86
CA ASN A 41 -19.68 5.68 5.78
C ASN A 41 -19.40 4.18 5.54
N TYR A 42 -19.88 3.34 6.46
CA TYR A 42 -19.62 1.89 6.41
C TYR A 42 -20.07 1.23 5.10
N GLU A 43 -21.27 1.56 4.60
CA GLU A 43 -21.82 0.98 3.37
C GLU A 43 -21.04 1.42 2.13
N GLU A 44 -20.63 2.69 2.09
CA GLU A 44 -19.75 3.21 1.04
C GLU A 44 -18.39 2.52 1.04
N ALA A 45 -17.76 2.37 2.21
CA ALA A 45 -16.48 1.69 2.36
C ALA A 45 -16.57 0.20 1.96
N LYS A 46 -17.61 -0.50 2.42
CA LYS A 46 -17.88 -1.90 2.05
C LYS A 46 -18.08 -2.07 0.54
N SER A 47 -18.86 -1.17 -0.07
CA SER A 47 -19.10 -1.13 -1.52
C SER A 47 -17.81 -0.85 -2.30
N LEU A 48 -16.99 0.11 -1.82
CA LEU A 48 -15.70 0.44 -2.41
C LEU A 48 -14.76 -0.77 -2.44
N TRP A 49 -14.65 -1.48 -1.31
CA TRP A 49 -13.75 -2.62 -1.16
C TRP A 49 -14.30 -3.95 -1.70
N LYS A 50 -15.60 -3.99 -2.04
CA LYS A 50 -16.32 -5.18 -2.51
C LYS A 50 -16.01 -6.41 -1.65
N CYS A 51 -16.25 -6.28 -0.35
CA CYS A 51 -15.86 -7.29 0.63
C CYS A 51 -17.01 -7.63 1.59
N ASN A 52 -16.80 -8.68 2.39
CA ASN A 52 -17.75 -9.07 3.44
C ASN A 52 -17.65 -8.13 4.66
N ASP A 53 -18.60 -8.26 5.58
CA ASP A 53 -18.67 -7.41 6.78
C ASP A 53 -17.45 -7.52 7.68
N ALA A 54 -16.90 -8.73 7.85
CA ALA A 54 -15.71 -8.91 8.68
C ALA A 54 -14.50 -8.09 8.15
N ILE A 55 -14.29 -8.09 6.83
CA ILE A 55 -13.22 -7.31 6.20
C ILE A 55 -13.55 -5.81 6.22
N ALA A 56 -14.82 -5.43 6.00
CA ALA A 56 -15.24 -4.03 6.00
C ALA A 56 -15.04 -3.40 7.39
N THR A 57 -15.56 -4.03 8.45
CA THR A 57 -15.40 -3.57 9.84
C THR A 57 -13.93 -3.39 10.20
N LEU A 58 -13.09 -4.42 9.93
CA LEU A 58 -11.66 -4.36 10.19
C LEU A 58 -10.98 -3.17 9.49
N ASN A 59 -11.31 -2.90 8.21
CA ASN A 59 -10.66 -1.82 7.48
C ASN A 59 -11.21 -0.44 7.85
N VAL A 60 -12.49 -0.31 8.22
CA VAL A 60 -13.05 0.94 8.76
C VAL A 60 -12.37 1.31 10.08
N GLU A 61 -12.19 0.34 10.98
CA GLU A 61 -11.46 0.54 12.23
C GLU A 61 -10.00 0.93 11.96
N ARG A 62 -9.32 0.22 11.05
CA ARG A 62 -7.93 0.52 10.69
C ARG A 62 -7.74 1.95 10.20
N ILE A 63 -8.60 2.43 9.29
CA ILE A 63 -8.41 3.78 8.71
C ILE A 63 -8.80 4.90 9.65
N ARG A 64 -9.66 4.66 10.65
CA ARG A 64 -10.16 5.69 11.57
C ARG A 64 -9.01 6.38 12.31
N ASP A 65 -8.12 5.60 12.88
CA ASP A 65 -7.01 6.08 13.71
C ASP A 65 -5.64 5.93 13.01
N MET A 66 -5.66 5.75 11.69
CA MET A 66 -4.46 5.51 10.90
C MET A 66 -3.54 6.73 10.89
N ASP A 67 -2.29 6.51 11.29
CA ASP A 67 -1.16 7.39 11.01
C ASP A 67 -0.23 6.70 10.03
N VAL A 68 -0.13 7.22 8.80
CA VAL A 68 0.70 6.64 7.74
C VAL A 68 2.20 6.77 7.99
N THR A 69 2.61 7.42 9.08
CA THR A 69 4.02 7.64 9.45
C THR A 69 4.47 6.83 10.67
N ARG A 70 3.57 6.06 11.30
CA ARG A 70 3.85 5.31 12.53
C ARG A 70 3.49 3.83 12.38
N ASN A 71 4.08 2.99 13.23
CA ASN A 71 3.88 1.53 13.24
C ASN A 71 4.13 0.91 11.85
N LEU A 72 5.24 1.31 11.24
CA LEU A 72 5.59 0.99 9.87
C LEU A 72 6.21 -0.41 9.78
N THR A 73 5.88 -1.10 8.70
CA THR A 73 6.53 -2.35 8.30
C THR A 73 7.10 -2.16 6.90
N PRO A 74 8.30 -2.68 6.57
CA PRO A 74 8.81 -2.54 5.22
C PRO A 74 7.88 -3.26 4.23
N ALA A 75 7.55 -2.61 3.12
CA ALA A 75 6.50 -3.05 2.20
C ALA A 75 6.59 -4.52 1.77
N ILE A 76 7.79 -5.00 1.45
CA ILE A 76 8.02 -6.39 1.01
C ILE A 76 7.69 -7.43 2.09
N PHE A 77 7.76 -7.05 3.38
CA PHE A 77 7.42 -7.89 4.52
C PHE A 77 5.99 -7.66 5.02
N SER A 78 5.33 -6.59 4.61
CA SER A 78 3.96 -6.27 5.01
C SER A 78 2.92 -6.99 4.13
N TYR A 79 3.14 -7.08 2.81
CA TYR A 79 2.19 -7.72 1.91
C TYR A 79 2.18 -9.25 2.03
N GLU A 80 0.99 -9.81 2.21
CA GLU A 80 0.77 -11.27 2.27
C GLU A 80 -0.05 -11.75 1.07
N GLY A 81 0.61 -12.44 0.15
CA GLY A 81 -0.03 -13.09 -0.99
C GLY A 81 0.92 -14.06 -1.67
N ILE A 82 0.39 -14.87 -2.58
CA ILE A 82 1.13 -15.96 -3.25
C ILE A 82 2.47 -15.48 -3.83
N GLN A 83 2.49 -14.32 -4.47
CA GLN A 83 3.71 -13.71 -5.02
C GLN A 83 4.78 -13.42 -3.94
N TYR A 84 4.38 -12.90 -2.78
CA TYR A 84 5.30 -12.58 -1.68
C TYR A 84 5.70 -13.83 -0.89
N GLN A 85 4.81 -14.82 -0.79
CA GLN A 85 5.10 -16.12 -0.19
C GLN A 85 6.15 -16.89 -1.01
N TYR A 86 6.01 -16.94 -2.33
CA TYR A 86 7.00 -17.58 -3.20
C TYR A 86 8.31 -16.79 -3.32
N MET A 87 8.25 -15.46 -3.21
CA MET A 87 9.45 -14.63 -3.12
C MET A 87 10.24 -14.90 -1.83
N ALA A 88 9.55 -15.26 -0.73
CA ALA A 88 10.12 -15.61 0.56
C ALA A 88 11.21 -14.62 1.04
N PRO A 89 10.91 -13.31 1.15
CA PRO A 89 11.92 -12.29 1.43
C PRO A 89 12.64 -12.49 2.77
N GLY A 90 12.04 -13.23 3.71
CA GLY A 90 12.63 -13.51 5.02
C GLY A 90 13.79 -14.51 5.01
N VAL A 91 14.07 -15.18 3.90
CA VAL A 91 15.22 -16.10 3.75
C VAL A 91 16.26 -15.59 2.75
N LEU A 92 16.06 -14.40 2.19
CA LEU A 92 16.99 -13.78 1.26
C LEU A 92 18.21 -13.22 2.00
N GLN A 93 19.37 -13.30 1.35
CA GLN A 93 20.61 -12.69 1.78
C GLN A 93 20.59 -11.17 1.55
N MET A 94 21.51 -10.46 2.19
CA MET A 94 21.55 -9.00 2.15
C MET A 94 21.72 -8.48 0.71
N GLU A 95 22.56 -9.13 -0.10
CA GLU A 95 22.80 -8.77 -1.49
C GLU A 95 21.53 -8.94 -2.35
N GLU A 96 20.74 -9.96 -2.07
CA GLU A 96 19.45 -10.20 -2.75
C GLU A 96 18.41 -9.15 -2.33
N LEU A 97 18.38 -8.79 -1.05
CA LEU A 97 17.53 -7.71 -0.54
C LEU A 97 17.91 -6.34 -1.12
N GLU A 98 19.20 -6.05 -1.28
CA GLU A 98 19.68 -4.85 -1.98
C GLU A 98 19.28 -4.87 -3.46
N TYR A 99 19.39 -6.02 -4.12
CA TYR A 99 18.94 -6.16 -5.50
C TYR A 99 17.44 -5.86 -5.62
N LEU A 100 16.61 -6.39 -4.72
CA LEU A 100 15.18 -6.06 -4.70
C LEU A 100 14.97 -4.57 -4.44
N GLN A 101 15.63 -3.98 -3.44
CA GLN A 101 15.48 -2.55 -3.14
C GLN A 101 15.82 -1.68 -4.36
N GLN A 102 16.87 -2.06 -5.09
CA GLN A 102 17.29 -1.36 -6.29
C GLN A 102 16.32 -1.59 -7.43
N HIS A 103 15.84 -2.81 -7.69
CA HIS A 103 15.18 -3.17 -8.95
C HIS A 103 13.65 -3.36 -8.89
N LEU A 104 13.09 -3.64 -7.71
CA LEU A 104 11.67 -3.94 -7.52
C LEU A 104 10.86 -2.70 -7.16
N ARG A 105 9.66 -2.58 -7.72
CA ARG A 105 8.65 -1.57 -7.39
C ARG A 105 7.29 -2.23 -7.21
N ILE A 106 6.59 -1.86 -6.14
CA ILE A 106 5.25 -2.35 -5.83
C ILE A 106 4.24 -1.25 -6.19
N LEU A 107 3.33 -1.54 -7.11
CA LEU A 107 2.35 -0.56 -7.62
C LEU A 107 1.10 -0.51 -6.74
N SER A 108 1.09 0.38 -5.76
CA SER A 108 0.03 0.54 -4.77
C SER A 108 -1.04 1.55 -5.18
N GLY A 109 -2.32 1.20 -5.03
CA GLY A 109 -3.41 2.16 -5.19
C GLY A 109 -3.41 3.28 -4.13
N PHE A 110 -2.79 3.06 -2.97
CA PHE A 110 -2.76 3.99 -1.84
C PHE A 110 -1.45 4.77 -1.71
N TYR A 111 -0.32 4.09 -1.93
CA TYR A 111 1.03 4.67 -1.84
C TYR A 111 1.64 5.00 -3.22
N GLY A 112 0.92 4.73 -4.31
CA GLY A 112 1.41 4.96 -5.67
C GLY A 112 2.46 3.91 -6.05
N ILE A 113 3.74 4.23 -5.90
CA ILE A 113 4.84 3.29 -6.11
C ILE A 113 5.65 3.20 -4.83
N VAL A 114 5.94 1.97 -4.41
CA VAL A 114 6.62 1.67 -3.15
C VAL A 114 7.85 0.81 -3.44
N ARG A 115 8.98 1.14 -2.80
CA ARG A 115 10.16 0.27 -2.78
C ARG A 115 10.04 -0.80 -1.70
N PRO A 116 10.73 -1.94 -1.82
CA PRO A 116 10.66 -3.03 -0.84
C PRO A 116 10.80 -2.61 0.62
N PHE A 117 11.68 -1.65 0.91
CA PHE A 117 11.97 -1.20 2.27
C PHE A 117 11.34 0.17 2.64
N ASP A 118 10.42 0.68 1.83
CA ASP A 118 9.62 1.84 2.24
C ASP A 118 8.62 1.39 3.32
N GLY A 119 8.43 2.23 4.34
CA GLY A 119 7.54 1.91 5.45
C GLY A 119 6.07 2.09 5.10
N VAL A 120 5.27 1.05 5.33
CA VAL A 120 3.82 1.06 5.08
C VAL A 120 3.06 0.60 6.31
N VAL A 121 1.84 1.13 6.47
CA VAL A 121 0.82 0.57 7.38
C VAL A 121 -0.21 -0.26 6.61
N PRO A 122 -0.82 -1.30 7.21
CA PRO A 122 -1.88 -2.07 6.57
C PRO A 122 -3.06 -1.20 6.12
N TYR A 123 -3.42 -1.32 4.85
CA TYR A 123 -4.52 -0.58 4.24
C TYR A 123 -5.28 -1.48 3.24
N ARG A 124 -6.41 -0.99 2.72
CA ARG A 124 -7.08 -1.60 1.57
C ARG A 124 -7.52 -0.53 0.59
N LEU A 125 -6.82 -0.42 -0.52
CA LEU A 125 -7.21 0.42 -1.66
C LEU A 125 -6.57 -0.12 -2.93
N GLU A 126 -7.39 -0.72 -3.78
CA GLU A 126 -6.98 -1.31 -5.04
C GLU A 126 -6.99 -0.23 -6.14
N MET A 127 -6.15 -0.34 -7.16
CA MET A 127 -6.08 0.65 -8.25
C MET A 127 -7.42 0.82 -8.99
N GLN A 128 -8.22 -0.24 -9.03
CA GLN A 128 -9.55 -0.28 -9.65
C GLN A 128 -10.70 0.17 -8.72
N ALA A 129 -10.40 0.58 -7.49
CA ALA A 129 -11.41 1.02 -6.54
C ALA A 129 -12.11 2.29 -7.06
N LYS A 130 -13.43 2.35 -6.89
CA LYS A 130 -14.27 3.49 -7.32
C LYS A 130 -14.22 4.65 -6.32
N LEU A 131 -13.02 5.08 -5.95
CA LEU A 131 -12.82 6.27 -5.12
C LEU A 131 -12.64 7.49 -6.03
N SER A 132 -13.39 8.55 -5.73
CA SER A 132 -13.30 9.84 -6.41
C SER A 132 -13.14 10.95 -5.38
N GLY A 133 -12.66 12.11 -5.82
CA GLY A 133 -12.43 13.25 -4.94
C GLY A 133 -12.29 14.55 -5.72
N PRO A 134 -11.94 15.64 -5.05
CA PRO A 134 -11.74 16.93 -5.72
C PRO A 134 -10.70 16.82 -6.83
N GLY A 135 -11.12 17.05 -8.07
CA GLY A 135 -10.22 17.04 -9.24
C GLY A 135 -9.90 15.66 -9.83
N PHE A 136 -10.54 14.57 -9.40
CA PHE A 136 -10.38 13.26 -10.03
C PHE A 136 -11.60 12.34 -9.86
N LYS A 137 -11.87 11.50 -10.85
CA LYS A 137 -13.00 10.56 -10.86
C LYS A 137 -12.61 9.11 -10.58
N SER A 138 -11.31 8.81 -10.55
CA SER A 138 -10.79 7.48 -10.27
C SER A 138 -9.37 7.52 -9.69
N ILE A 139 -8.95 6.43 -9.05
CA ILE A 139 -7.57 6.28 -8.57
C ILE A 139 -6.54 6.36 -9.72
N TYR A 140 -6.89 5.86 -10.92
CA TYR A 140 -6.05 6.03 -12.12
C TYR A 140 -5.85 7.51 -12.48
N GLU A 141 -6.90 8.33 -12.40
CA GLU A 141 -6.82 9.77 -12.68
C GLU A 141 -6.09 10.53 -11.56
N PHE A 142 -6.26 10.11 -10.31
CA PHE A 142 -5.53 10.68 -9.17
C PHE A 142 -4.01 10.54 -9.33
N TRP A 143 -3.57 9.35 -9.74
CA TRP A 143 -2.16 9.05 -9.92
C TRP A 143 -1.60 9.52 -11.27
N ASN A 144 -2.39 9.39 -12.33
CA ASN A 144 -2.07 9.83 -13.70
C ASN A 144 -0.60 9.53 -14.07
N ARG A 145 0.13 10.54 -14.56
CA ARG A 145 1.54 10.42 -14.97
C ARG A 145 2.53 10.34 -13.81
N LYS A 146 2.12 10.69 -12.58
CA LYS A 146 3.03 10.76 -11.41
C LYS A 146 3.79 9.45 -11.22
N LEU A 147 3.11 8.32 -11.42
CA LEU A 147 3.71 7.00 -11.23
C LEU A 147 4.71 6.67 -12.34
N ALA A 148 4.33 6.92 -13.59
CA ALA A 148 5.19 6.65 -14.74
C ALA A 148 6.47 7.49 -14.71
N ASP A 149 6.37 8.75 -14.28
CA ASP A 149 7.50 9.68 -14.23
C ASP A 149 8.52 9.33 -13.10
N GLN A 150 8.23 8.33 -12.25
CA GLN A 150 9.11 7.87 -11.15
C GLN A 150 9.71 6.46 -11.34
N LEU A 151 9.42 5.79 -12.46
CA LEU A 151 9.88 4.42 -12.71
C LEU A 151 11.28 4.35 -13.36
#